data_AF-A0A925GXF2-F1
#
_entry.id   AF-A0A925GXF2-F1
#
_cell.length_a   1.000
_cell.length_b   1.000
_cell.length_c   1.000
_cell.angle_alpha   90.00
_cell.angle_beta   90.00
_cell.angle_gamma   90.00
#
_symmetry.space_group_name_H-M   'P 1'
#
loop_
_entity.id
_entity.type
_entity.pdbx_description
1 polymer ?
#
loop_
_entity_poly.entity_id
_entity_poly.type
_entity_poly.pdbx_seq_one_letter_code
_entity_poly.pdbx_strand_id
1 'polypeptide(L)'
;MTDLRYPIGKFTSPTEITTQDLQAAVDDIAALPAELRAETSGLTDNQLDTPYRVDGWTIRQVVHHVADSHINSYQRFRLALTEDEPTIKPYDEAAWAMLPDARHEEISVSLELLDALHRRWA
;
A
#
# COMPACT_ATOMS: atom_id res chain seq x y z
N MET A 1 4.11 -20.20 17.12
CA MET A 1 2.93 -19.72 16.38
C MET A 1 3.40 -18.59 15.48
N THR A 2 3.03 -18.61 14.20
CA THR A 2 3.38 -17.57 13.23
C THR A 2 2.66 -16.27 13.60
N ASP A 3 3.38 -15.13 13.64
CA ASP A 3 2.74 -13.82 13.84
C ASP A 3 2.06 -13.39 12.53
N LEU A 4 0.73 -13.51 12.48
CA LEU A 4 -0.07 -13.22 11.30
C LEU A 4 -0.02 -11.74 10.86
N ARG A 5 0.52 -10.84 11.70
CA ARG A 5 0.78 -9.44 11.30
C ARG A 5 1.96 -9.30 10.34
N TYR A 6 2.91 -10.24 10.38
CA TYR A 6 4.13 -10.24 9.58
C TYR A 6 4.30 -11.62 8.91
N PRO A 7 3.39 -12.03 8.02
CA PRO A 7 3.38 -13.37 7.43
C PRO A 7 4.64 -13.67 6.61
N ILE A 8 5.31 -12.63 6.09
CA ILE A 8 6.57 -12.71 5.35
C ILE A 8 7.76 -12.08 6.10
N GLY A 9 7.61 -11.80 7.40
CA GLY A 9 8.60 -11.07 8.19
C GLY A 9 8.50 -9.55 8.05
N LYS A 10 9.55 -8.84 8.51
CA LYS A 10 9.67 -7.38 8.44
C LYS A 10 10.70 -6.98 7.40
N PHE A 11 10.53 -5.79 6.82
CA PHE A 11 11.55 -5.19 5.98
C PHE A 11 12.89 -5.11 6.74
N THR A 12 13.94 -5.59 6.11
CA THR A 12 15.32 -5.46 6.59
C THR A 12 16.05 -4.56 5.62
N SER A 13 16.49 -3.39 6.11
CA SER A 13 17.19 -2.42 5.26
C SER A 13 18.48 -3.03 4.72
N PRO A 14 18.72 -2.97 3.39
CA PRO A 14 20.02 -3.28 2.83
C PRO A 14 21.07 -2.30 3.38
N THR A 15 22.30 -2.76 3.55
CA THR A 15 23.44 -1.89 3.90
C THR A 15 23.99 -1.15 2.68
N GLU A 16 23.85 -1.76 1.50
CA GLU A 16 24.21 -1.20 0.20
C GLU A 16 23.03 -1.43 -0.75
N ILE A 17 22.73 -0.43 -1.58
CA ILE A 17 21.67 -0.50 -2.59
C ILE A 17 22.34 -0.36 -3.95
N THR A 18 22.27 -1.40 -4.77
CA THR A 18 22.81 -1.40 -6.12
C THR A 18 21.79 -0.87 -7.13
N THR A 19 22.23 -0.54 -8.35
CA THR A 19 21.32 -0.19 -9.45
C THR A 19 20.36 -1.32 -9.77
N GLN A 20 20.78 -2.57 -9.61
CA GLN A 20 19.90 -3.73 -9.82
C GLN A 20 18.81 -3.80 -8.76
N ASP A 21 19.14 -3.53 -7.49
CA ASP A 21 18.15 -3.48 -6.41
C ASP A 21 17.15 -2.35 -6.63
N LEU A 22 17.62 -1.18 -7.10
CA LEU A 22 16.74 -0.07 -7.46
C LEU A 22 15.80 -0.43 -8.61
N GLN A 23 16.32 -1.06 -9.67
CA GLN A 23 15.48 -1.49 -10.79
C GLN A 23 14.44 -2.52 -10.35
N ALA A 24 14.84 -3.50 -9.53
CA ALA A 24 13.91 -4.48 -8.99
C ALA A 24 12.80 -3.83 -8.13
N ALA A 25 13.15 -2.88 -7.27
CA ALA A 25 12.16 -2.15 -6.48
C ALA A 25 11.20 -1.30 -7.34
N VAL A 26 11.70 -0.69 -8.43
CA VAL A 26 10.86 0.01 -9.41
C VAL A 26 9.91 -0.96 -10.12
N ASP A 27 10.42 -2.12 -10.54
CA ASP A 27 9.61 -3.15 -11.20
C ASP A 27 8.52 -3.69 -10.25
N ASP A 28 8.84 -3.92 -8.98
CA ASP A 28 7.88 -4.35 -7.94
C ASP A 28 6.78 -3.28 -7.73
N ILE A 29 7.14 -2.00 -7.63
CA ILE A 29 6.16 -0.91 -7.55
C ILE A 29 5.29 -0.90 -8.81
N ALA A 30 5.88 -1.03 -10.01
CA ALA A 30 5.13 -1.03 -11.26
C ALA A 30 4.13 -2.20 -11.38
N ALA A 31 4.50 -3.38 -10.86
CA ALA A 31 3.68 -4.60 -10.95
C ALA A 31 2.50 -4.63 -9.95
N LEU A 32 2.68 -4.04 -8.77
CA LEU A 32 1.74 -4.17 -7.64
C LEU A 32 0.26 -3.92 -7.99
N PRO A 33 -0.13 -2.87 -8.75
CA PRO A 33 -1.55 -2.62 -9.02
C PRO A 33 -2.23 -3.77 -9.77
N ALA A 34 -1.52 -4.38 -10.73
CA ALA A 34 -2.03 -5.50 -11.50
C ALA A 34 -2.13 -6.78 -10.65
N GLU A 35 -1.13 -7.04 -9.81
CA GLU A 35 -1.12 -8.19 -8.90
C GLU A 35 -2.24 -8.08 -7.86
N LEU A 36 -2.39 -6.92 -7.21
CA LEU A 36 -3.44 -6.69 -6.22
C LEU A 36 -4.84 -6.82 -6.84
N ARG A 37 -5.02 -6.36 -8.08
CA ARG A 37 -6.27 -6.53 -8.84
C ARG A 37 -6.54 -8.01 -9.14
N ALA A 38 -5.51 -8.80 -9.47
CA ALA A 38 -5.65 -10.22 -9.72
C ALA A 38 -6.06 -10.98 -8.44
N GLU A 39 -5.40 -10.69 -7.32
CA GLU A 39 -5.66 -11.34 -6.02
C GLU A 39 -7.05 -11.00 -5.44
N THR A 40 -7.58 -9.82 -5.77
CA THR A 40 -8.91 -9.38 -5.32
C THR A 40 -10.02 -9.67 -6.34
N SER A 41 -9.67 -10.22 -7.51
CA SER A 41 -10.61 -10.50 -8.59
C SER A 41 -11.62 -11.57 -8.19
N GLY A 42 -12.91 -11.25 -8.35
CA GLY A 42 -14.01 -12.17 -8.05
C GLY A 42 -14.34 -12.35 -6.58
N LEU A 43 -13.69 -11.61 -5.68
CA LEU A 43 -14.12 -11.54 -4.28
C LEU A 43 -15.50 -10.88 -4.18
N THR A 44 -16.37 -11.47 -3.36
CA THR A 44 -17.67 -10.88 -2.99
C THR A 44 -17.50 -9.84 -1.89
N ASP A 45 -18.49 -8.96 -1.69
CA ASP A 45 -18.46 -7.97 -0.60
C ASP A 45 -18.26 -8.60 0.77
N ASN A 46 -18.91 -9.74 1.04
CA ASN A 46 -18.74 -10.46 2.30
C ASN A 46 -17.29 -10.94 2.51
N GLN A 47 -16.59 -11.32 1.43
CA GLN A 47 -15.18 -11.69 1.50
C GLN A 47 -14.29 -10.46 1.65
N LEU A 48 -14.57 -9.37 0.92
CA LEU A 48 -13.87 -8.10 1.07
C LEU A 48 -13.98 -7.54 2.49
N ASP A 49 -15.10 -7.79 3.16
CA ASP A 49 -15.37 -7.38 4.54
C ASP A 49 -14.88 -8.40 5.59
N THR A 50 -14.17 -9.44 5.17
CA THR A 50 -13.57 -10.42 6.08
C THR A 50 -12.22 -9.90 6.61
N PRO A 51 -11.98 -9.89 7.94
CA PRO A 51 -10.69 -9.55 8.52
C PRO A 51 -9.57 -10.51 8.07
N TYR A 52 -8.41 -10.00 7.66
CA TYR A 52 -7.28 -10.85 7.25
C TYR A 52 -6.68 -11.66 8.42
N ARG A 53 -6.95 -11.24 9.65
CA ARG A 53 -6.62 -11.93 10.90
C ARG A 53 -7.60 -11.52 12.01
N VAL A 54 -7.56 -12.22 13.14
CA VAL A 54 -8.28 -11.82 14.36
C VAL A 54 -7.89 -10.40 14.75
N ASP A 55 -8.89 -9.54 14.98
CA ASP A 55 -8.76 -8.11 15.29
C ASP A 55 -7.92 -7.32 14.25
N GLY A 56 -7.88 -7.80 13.00
CA GLY A 56 -7.24 -7.15 11.88
C GLY A 56 -8.22 -6.33 11.03
N TRP A 57 -7.68 -5.59 10.08
CA TRP A 57 -8.47 -4.93 9.04
C TRP A 57 -9.11 -5.94 8.09
N THR A 58 -10.20 -5.53 7.47
CA THR A 58 -10.80 -6.26 6.35
C THR A 58 -9.92 -6.17 5.11
N ILE A 59 -10.14 -7.05 4.14
CA ILE A 59 -9.44 -6.98 2.85
C ILE A 59 -9.70 -5.62 2.19
N ARG A 60 -10.94 -5.12 2.22
CA ARG A 60 -11.33 -3.78 1.72
C ARG A 60 -10.47 -2.68 2.33
N GLN A 61 -10.38 -2.63 3.66
CA GLN A 61 -9.56 -1.65 4.37
C GLN A 61 -8.08 -1.76 4.01
N VAL A 62 -7.54 -2.97 3.84
CA VAL A 62 -6.15 -3.17 3.41
C VAL A 62 -5.91 -2.61 2.00
N VAL A 63 -6.81 -2.87 1.05
CA VAL A 63 -6.67 -2.34 -0.33
C VAL A 63 -6.69 -0.80 -0.34
N HIS A 64 -7.63 -0.18 0.39
CA HIS A 64 -7.66 1.28 0.51
C HIS A 64 -6.40 1.82 1.21
N HIS A 65 -5.94 1.17 2.28
CA HIS A 65 -4.72 1.57 2.98
C HIS A 65 -3.47 1.51 2.10
N VAL A 66 -3.35 0.52 1.20
CA VAL A 66 -2.23 0.46 0.24
C VAL A 66 -2.23 1.73 -0.63
N ALA A 67 -3.38 2.16 -1.14
CA ALA A 67 -3.47 3.41 -1.90
C ALA A 67 -3.07 4.64 -1.06
N ASP A 68 -3.61 4.79 0.16
CA ASP A 68 -3.31 5.91 1.04
C ASP A 68 -1.83 5.99 1.42
N SER A 69 -1.25 4.84 1.77
CA SER A 69 0.16 4.71 2.12
C SER A 69 1.06 5.10 0.95
N HIS A 70 0.69 4.69 -0.26
CA HIS A 70 1.46 4.94 -1.47
C HIS A 70 1.36 6.41 -1.92
N ILE A 71 0.21 7.07 -1.75
CA ILE A 71 0.07 8.51 -1.98
C ILE A 71 0.99 9.29 -1.03
N ASN A 72 0.98 8.93 0.26
CA ASN A 72 1.88 9.53 1.25
C ASN A 72 3.34 9.31 0.87
N SER A 73 3.73 8.09 0.49
CA SER A 73 5.09 7.78 0.07
C SER A 73 5.50 8.60 -1.17
N TYR A 74 4.69 8.61 -2.21
CA TYR A 74 4.93 9.40 -3.42
C TYR A 74 5.17 10.87 -3.11
N GLN A 75 4.34 11.49 -2.26
CA GLN A 75 4.53 12.87 -1.82
C GLN A 75 5.88 13.05 -1.10
N ARG A 76 6.26 12.12 -0.21
CA ARG A 76 7.56 12.16 0.49
C ARG A 76 8.74 12.09 -0.47
N PHE A 77 8.66 11.29 -1.54
CA PHE A 77 9.67 11.29 -2.60
C PHE A 77 9.78 12.65 -3.29
N ARG A 78 8.65 13.32 -3.58
CA ARG A 78 8.67 14.67 -4.17
C ARG A 78 9.35 15.68 -3.25
N LEU A 79 9.06 15.65 -1.94
CA LEU A 79 9.72 16.50 -0.96
C LEU A 79 11.23 16.21 -0.92
N ALA A 80 11.63 14.95 -0.77
CA ALA A 80 13.05 14.56 -0.69
C ALA A 80 13.87 14.96 -1.93
N LEU A 81 13.24 15.04 -3.11
CA LEU A 81 13.88 15.46 -4.36
C LEU A 81 13.94 16.98 -4.55
N THR A 82 13.23 17.76 -3.74
CA THR A 82 13.06 19.21 -3.97
C THR A 82 13.36 20.09 -2.75
N GLU A 83 13.54 19.50 -1.59
CA GLU A 83 13.84 20.17 -0.32
C GLU A 83 15.09 19.57 0.32
N ASP A 84 15.77 20.35 1.16
CA ASP A 84 16.91 19.91 1.96
C ASP A 84 16.40 19.31 3.27
N GLU A 85 16.61 18.00 3.46
CA GLU A 85 16.20 17.22 4.64
C GLU A 85 14.77 17.51 5.15
N PRO A 86 13.72 17.30 4.32
CA PRO A 86 12.36 17.68 4.68
C PRO A 86 11.81 16.87 5.86
N THR A 87 11.11 17.55 6.77
CA THR A 87 10.29 16.88 7.78
C THR A 87 8.98 16.39 7.15
N ILE A 88 8.80 15.08 7.07
CA ILE A 88 7.59 14.48 6.49
C ILE A 88 6.40 14.55 7.46
N LYS A 89 5.18 14.64 6.91
CA LYS A 89 3.94 14.59 7.70
C LYS A 89 3.59 13.13 8.05
N PRO A 90 3.49 12.76 9.33
CA PRO A 90 2.89 11.49 9.72
C PRO A 90 1.36 11.57 9.63
N TYR A 91 0.72 10.41 9.53
CA TYR A 91 -0.74 10.28 9.55
C TYR A 91 -1.13 9.09 10.44
N ASP A 92 -2.34 9.14 10.98
CA ASP A 92 -2.89 8.05 11.80
C ASP A 92 -3.58 7.04 10.88
N GLU A 93 -2.82 6.05 10.41
CA GLU A 93 -3.30 5.02 9.49
C GLU A 93 -4.47 4.21 10.06
N ALA A 94 -4.50 4.01 11.39
CA ALA A 94 -5.60 3.30 12.04
C ALA A 94 -6.88 4.13 12.03
N ALA A 95 -6.79 5.44 12.26
CA ALA A 95 -7.94 6.32 12.12
C ALA A 95 -8.43 6.40 10.66
N TRP A 96 -7.52 6.44 9.68
CA TRP A 96 -7.88 6.49 8.26
C TRP A 96 -8.61 5.23 7.81
N ALA A 97 -8.13 4.05 8.19
CA ALA A 97 -8.79 2.78 7.89
C ALA A 97 -10.21 2.68 8.49
N MET A 98 -10.56 3.50 9.48
CA MET A 98 -11.88 3.51 10.11
C MET A 98 -12.84 4.53 9.50
N LEU A 99 -12.40 5.35 8.54
CA LEU A 99 -13.27 6.29 7.83
C LEU A 99 -14.34 5.55 7.00
N PRO A 100 -15.50 6.18 6.75
CA PRO A 100 -16.59 5.52 6.03
C PRO A 100 -16.21 5.02 4.64
N ASP A 101 -15.39 5.78 3.90
CA ASP A 101 -14.90 5.39 2.57
C ASP A 101 -14.00 4.15 2.65
N ALA A 102 -13.02 4.14 3.55
CA ALA A 102 -12.15 2.97 3.75
C ALA A 102 -12.89 1.70 4.22
N ARG A 103 -14.10 1.85 4.80
CA ARG A 103 -14.91 0.73 5.28
C ARG A 103 -15.96 0.24 4.28
N HIS A 104 -16.37 1.05 3.32
CA HIS A 104 -17.58 0.78 2.54
C HIS A 104 -17.45 1.07 1.05
N GLU A 105 -16.47 1.84 0.61
CA GLU A 105 -16.31 2.16 -0.81
C GLU A 105 -15.84 0.93 -1.61
N GLU A 106 -16.11 0.94 -2.91
CA GLU A 106 -15.64 -0.10 -3.82
C GLU A 106 -14.11 -0.08 -3.92
N ILE A 107 -13.47 -1.25 -3.78
CA ILE A 107 -12.01 -1.36 -3.87
C ILE A 107 -11.46 -0.94 -5.24
N SER A 108 -12.31 -0.96 -6.28
CA SER A 108 -11.96 -0.55 -7.64
C SER A 108 -11.44 0.89 -7.70
N VAL A 109 -11.98 1.79 -6.88
CA VAL A 109 -11.54 3.20 -6.80
C VAL A 109 -10.08 3.28 -6.38
N SER A 110 -9.67 2.51 -5.36
CA SER A 110 -8.28 2.47 -4.90
C SER A 110 -7.37 1.74 -5.88
N LEU A 111 -7.84 0.69 -6.55
CA LEU A 111 -7.08 0.00 -7.58
C LEU A 111 -6.78 0.92 -8.78
N GLU A 112 -7.76 1.70 -9.24
CA GLU A 112 -7.57 2.70 -10.30
C GLU A 112 -6.65 3.84 -9.87
N LEU A 113 -6.75 4.27 -8.60
CA LEU A 113 -5.86 5.28 -8.03
C LEU A 113 -4.41 4.79 -7.99
N LEU A 114 -4.19 3.53 -7.60
CA LEU A 114 -2.88 2.87 -7.62
C LEU A 114 -2.33 2.76 -9.05
N ASP A 115 -3.14 2.39 -10.04
CA ASP A 115 -2.72 2.35 -11.45
C ASP A 115 -2.19 3.72 -11.91
N ALA A 116 -2.92 4.80 -11.63
CA ALA A 116 -2.51 6.15 -12.02
C ALA A 116 -1.28 6.63 -11.25
N LEU A 117 -1.22 6.36 -9.94
CA LEU A 117 -0.12 6.76 -9.08
C LEU A 117 1.18 6.05 -9.45
N HIS A 118 1.14 4.75 -9.67
CA HIS A 118 2.33 3.93 -9.89
C HIS A 118 2.95 4.21 -11.26
N ARG A 119 2.15 4.53 -12.29
CA ARG A 119 2.64 5.06 -13.57
C ARG A 119 3.44 6.37 -13.46
N ARG A 120 3.28 7.09 -12.35
CA ARG A 120 3.99 8.34 -12.07
C ARG A 120 5.18 8.17 -11.13
N TRP A 121 5.30 7.01 -10.50
CA TRP A 121 6.26 6.75 -9.42
C TRP A 121 7.32 5.72 -9.85
N ALA A 122 6.92 4.70 -10.61
CA ALA A 122 7.78 3.68 -11.19
C ALA A 122 8.13 3.98 -12.65
#